data_AF-A0A7X9RWY1-F1
#
_entry.id   AF-A0A7X9RWY1-F1
#
_cell.length_a   1.000
_cell.length_b   1.000
_cell.length_c   1.000
_cell.angle_alpha   90.00
_cell.angle_beta   90.00
_cell.angle_gamma   90.00
#
_symmetry.space_group_name_H-M   'P 1'
#
loop_
_entity.id
_entity.type
_entity.pdbx_description
1 polymer ?
#
loop_
_entity_poly.entity_id
_entity_poly.type
_entity_poly.pdbx_seq_one_letter_code
_entity_poly.pdbx_strand_id
1 'polypeptide(L)'
;MSNNRFVFTILFLIGFFLFPDIVYGQIKKKHINKIPKRFSDEYIITQEVSVGQRLSYKVFKNGVFQSASNLEVENYMNTILLGTATELFDHLKNTDPNFEPTVVKANGMTSTTFYISYSYSKGEIFIIRSMSSGKLILDPLAAENPKNYSLLFAFNFENEKDKNQIENFIKDYTSKNNIEFIVTTK
;
A
#
# COMPACT_ATOMS: atom_id res chain seq x y z
N MET A 1 -31.08 3.82 41.59
CA MET A 1 -29.83 4.17 40.88
C MET A 1 -29.48 3.06 39.89
N SER A 2 -29.95 3.10 38.64
CA SER A 2 -29.66 2.02 37.65
C SER A 2 -29.78 2.40 36.17
N ASN A 3 -30.05 3.66 35.80
CA ASN A 3 -30.25 4.01 34.39
C ASN A 3 -29.03 4.64 33.70
N ASN A 4 -28.08 5.21 34.46
CA ASN A 4 -26.95 5.91 33.85
C ASN A 4 -25.84 4.98 33.31
N ARG A 5 -25.73 3.75 33.82
CA ARG A 5 -24.72 2.79 33.33
C ARG A 5 -25.10 2.18 31.99
N PHE A 6 -26.40 1.91 31.78
CA PHE A 6 -26.89 1.29 30.54
C PHE A 6 -26.80 2.23 29.34
N VAL A 7 -27.11 3.52 29.54
CA VAL A 7 -27.01 4.55 28.49
C VAL A 7 -25.56 4.82 28.10
N PHE A 8 -24.62 4.78 29.05
CA PHE A 8 -23.19 4.93 28.76
C PHE A 8 -22.63 3.78 27.92
N THR A 9 -23.03 2.53 28.21
CA THR A 9 -22.59 1.36 27.43
C THR A 9 -23.14 1.37 26.00
N ILE A 10 -24.39 1.82 25.82
CA ILE A 10 -25.02 1.97 24.50
C ILE A 10 -24.36 3.11 23.70
N LEU A 11 -24.06 4.24 24.32
CA LEU A 11 -23.33 5.34 23.66
C LEU A 11 -21.90 4.94 23.28
N PHE A 12 -21.23 4.12 24.09
CA PHE A 12 -19.89 3.60 23.77
C PHE A 12 -19.91 2.60 22.60
N LEU A 13 -20.94 1.75 22.53
CA LEU A 13 -21.15 0.81 21.42
C LEU A 13 -21.58 1.51 20.13
N ILE A 14 -22.42 2.54 20.20
CA ILE A 14 -22.82 3.35 19.04
C ILE A 14 -21.65 4.20 18.54
N GLY A 15 -20.78 4.70 19.44
CA GLY A 15 -19.50 5.31 19.06
C GLY A 15 -18.63 4.35 18.25
N PHE A 16 -18.51 3.09 18.68
CA PHE A 16 -17.76 2.07 17.94
C PHE A 16 -18.35 1.73 16.56
N PHE A 17 -19.65 1.90 16.37
CA PHE A 17 -20.33 1.66 15.09
C PHE A 17 -20.38 2.88 14.16
N LEU A 18 -20.23 4.10 14.69
CA LEU A 18 -20.27 5.35 13.91
C LEU A 18 -18.88 5.90 13.55
N PHE A 19 -17.81 5.33 14.09
CA PHE A 19 -16.45 5.58 13.63
C PHE A 19 -15.96 4.35 12.85
N PRO A 20 -15.88 4.38 11.51
CA PRO A 20 -15.24 3.34 10.72
C PRO A 20 -13.70 3.36 10.87
N ASP A 21 -13.19 3.64 12.07
CA ASP A 21 -11.77 3.65 12.41
C ASP A 21 -11.14 2.23 12.42
N ILE A 22 -11.90 1.21 12.02
CA ILE A 22 -11.49 -0.19 12.06
C ILE A 22 -10.60 -0.59 10.86
N VAL A 23 -10.48 0.26 9.82
CA VAL A 23 -9.58 0.01 8.67
C VAL A 23 -8.30 0.85 8.75
N TYR A 24 -8.31 1.94 9.52
CA TYR A 24 -7.14 2.83 9.71
C TYR A 24 -6.02 2.23 10.57
N GLY A 25 -6.13 0.97 11.00
CA GLY A 25 -5.12 0.32 11.83
C GLY A 25 -3.72 0.28 11.20
N GLN A 26 -3.62 0.32 9.87
CA GLN A 26 -2.36 0.13 9.13
C GLN A 26 -1.87 1.40 8.43
N ILE A 27 -2.73 2.07 7.65
CA ILE A 27 -2.43 3.35 7.00
C ILE A 27 -2.95 4.52 7.86
N LYS A 28 -2.03 5.17 8.56
CA LYS A 28 -2.33 6.32 9.44
C LYS A 28 -2.48 7.61 8.62
N LYS A 29 -3.23 8.59 9.14
CA LYS A 29 -3.37 9.95 8.56
C LYS A 29 -2.03 10.62 8.20
N LYS A 30 -0.97 10.34 8.96
CA LYS A 30 0.40 10.82 8.66
C LYS A 30 0.96 10.31 7.32
N HIS A 31 0.51 9.14 6.83
CA HIS A 31 0.90 8.59 5.53
C HIS A 31 0.11 9.28 4.41
N ILE A 32 -1.19 9.47 4.58
CA ILE A 32 -2.05 10.22 3.64
C ILE A 32 -1.51 11.63 3.42
N ASN A 33 -1.06 12.30 4.49
CA ASN A 33 -0.43 13.62 4.41
C ASN A 33 0.92 13.67 3.66
N LYS A 34 1.49 12.52 3.26
CA LYS A 34 2.71 12.44 2.43
C LYS A 34 2.41 12.32 0.94
N ILE A 35 1.14 12.12 0.56
CA ILE A 35 0.73 12.10 -0.83
C ILE A 35 0.88 13.52 -1.42
N PRO A 36 1.56 13.70 -2.56
CA PRO A 36 1.70 15.01 -3.19
C PRO A 36 0.34 15.61 -3.57
N LYS A 37 0.19 16.94 -3.48
CA LYS A 37 -1.09 17.64 -3.73
C LYS A 37 -1.68 17.44 -5.13
N ARG A 38 -0.89 16.97 -6.10
CA ARG A 38 -1.33 16.72 -7.48
C ARG A 38 -2.13 15.42 -7.64
N PHE A 39 -2.14 14.54 -6.63
CA PHE A 39 -2.91 13.30 -6.66
C PHE A 39 -4.31 13.52 -6.08
N SER A 40 -5.22 12.61 -6.44
CA SER A 40 -6.60 12.57 -5.97
C SER A 40 -6.71 12.60 -4.45
N ASP A 41 -7.82 13.15 -3.96
CA ASP A 41 -8.21 13.01 -2.55
C ASP A 41 -8.89 11.67 -2.25
N GLU A 42 -9.21 10.89 -3.29
CA GLU A 42 -9.68 9.50 -3.20
C GLU A 42 -8.50 8.53 -3.29
N TYR A 43 -8.53 7.50 -2.43
CA TYR A 43 -7.48 6.52 -2.27
C TYR A 43 -8.06 5.11 -2.23
N ILE A 44 -7.28 4.15 -2.75
CA ILE A 44 -7.54 2.73 -2.58
C ILE A 44 -6.56 2.18 -1.56
N ILE A 45 -7.05 1.44 -0.57
CA ILE A 45 -6.24 0.72 0.41
C ILE A 45 -6.46 -0.78 0.23
N THR A 46 -5.36 -1.55 0.22
CA THR A 46 -5.40 -3.01 0.15
C THR A 46 -4.63 -3.65 1.29
N GLN A 47 -5.15 -4.77 1.83
CA GLN A 47 -4.44 -5.58 2.83
C GLN A 47 -3.86 -6.84 2.19
N GLU A 48 -2.55 -6.82 1.96
CA GLU A 48 -1.89 -7.78 1.10
C GLU A 48 -1.73 -9.15 1.76
N VAL A 49 -1.88 -10.22 0.95
CA VAL A 49 -1.72 -11.61 1.41
C VAL A 49 -0.63 -12.37 0.67
N SER A 50 -0.09 -11.80 -0.40
CA SER A 50 0.92 -12.40 -1.27
C SER A 50 2.20 -11.55 -1.35
N VAL A 51 3.32 -12.25 -1.49
CA VAL A 51 4.61 -11.65 -1.83
C VAL A 51 4.68 -11.50 -3.34
N GLY A 52 4.97 -10.29 -3.83
CA GLY A 52 5.23 -10.04 -5.24
C GLY A 52 6.74 -10.05 -5.54
N GLN A 53 7.19 -9.07 -6.33
CA GLN A 53 8.58 -8.96 -6.73
C GLN A 53 9.49 -8.63 -5.54
N ARG A 54 10.60 -9.36 -5.41
CA ARG A 54 11.68 -9.03 -4.47
C ARG A 54 12.66 -8.07 -5.14
N LEU A 55 12.86 -6.92 -4.53
CA LEU A 55 13.76 -5.88 -5.02
C LEU A 55 15.04 -5.86 -4.17
N SER A 56 16.20 -5.62 -4.79
CA SER A 56 17.47 -5.46 -4.10
C SER A 56 17.40 -4.27 -3.14
N TYR A 57 17.53 -4.50 -1.84
CA TYR A 57 17.50 -3.39 -0.86
C TYR A 57 18.68 -2.44 -1.08
N LYS A 58 19.85 -2.98 -1.47
CA LYS A 58 21.08 -2.22 -1.71
C LYS A 58 20.90 -1.16 -2.80
N VAL A 59 20.10 -1.48 -3.82
CA VAL A 59 19.91 -0.63 -5.00
C VAL A 59 18.63 0.18 -4.89
N PHE A 60 17.57 -0.40 -4.32
CA PHE A 60 16.30 0.28 -4.02
C PHE A 60 16.49 1.50 -3.11
N LYS A 61 17.39 1.42 -2.12
CA LYS A 61 17.72 2.57 -1.26
C LYS A 61 18.31 3.79 -1.99
N ASN A 62 18.81 3.57 -3.20
CA ASN A 62 19.40 4.61 -4.06
C ASN A 62 18.43 5.08 -5.15
N GLY A 63 17.15 4.68 -5.11
CA GLY A 63 16.16 5.17 -6.06
C GLY A 63 15.80 4.19 -7.18
N VAL A 64 16.42 3.00 -7.23
CA VAL A 64 16.43 2.15 -8.43
C VAL A 64 15.60 0.88 -8.23
N PHE A 65 14.71 0.60 -9.17
CA PHE A 65 13.95 -0.65 -9.24
C PHE A 65 14.79 -1.76 -9.88
N GLN A 66 15.34 -2.64 -9.04
CA GLN A 66 16.11 -3.80 -9.50
C GLN A 66 15.67 -5.04 -8.73
N SER A 67 15.42 -6.15 -9.46
CA SER A 67 15.17 -7.46 -8.85
C SER A 67 16.34 -7.87 -7.96
N ALA A 68 16.01 -8.42 -6.78
CA ALA A 68 17.01 -9.01 -5.90
C ALA A 68 17.65 -10.24 -6.55
N SER A 69 18.95 -10.40 -6.37
CA SER A 69 19.65 -11.66 -6.67
C SER A 69 19.26 -12.76 -5.67
N ASN A 70 19.48 -14.02 -6.03
CA ASN A 70 19.21 -15.15 -5.13
C ASN A 70 19.93 -15.00 -3.78
N LEU A 71 21.19 -14.55 -3.80
CA LEU A 71 21.98 -14.30 -2.59
C LEU A 71 21.36 -13.21 -1.70
N GLU A 72 20.79 -12.16 -2.30
CA GLU A 72 20.08 -11.12 -1.54
C GLU A 72 18.75 -11.61 -0.98
N VAL A 73 18.10 -12.56 -1.65
CA VAL A 73 16.89 -13.20 -1.14
C VAL A 73 17.21 -14.07 0.07
N GLU A 74 18.22 -14.94 -0.03
CA GLU A 74 18.66 -15.85 1.03
C GLU A 74 19.16 -15.12 2.28
N ASN A 75 19.85 -13.99 2.10
CA ASN A 75 20.39 -13.19 3.21
C ASN A 75 19.43 -12.08 3.70
N TYR A 76 18.17 -12.07 3.25
CA TYR A 76 17.18 -11.04 3.63
C TYR A 76 17.60 -9.60 3.31
N MET A 77 18.47 -9.43 2.31
CA MET A 77 18.94 -8.13 1.79
C MET A 77 18.06 -7.64 0.64
N ASN A 78 16.75 -7.84 0.77
CA ASN A 78 15.74 -7.49 -0.22
C ASN A 78 14.56 -6.75 0.44
N THR A 79 13.77 -6.05 -0.37
CA THR A 79 12.50 -5.46 0.02
C THR A 79 11.41 -6.01 -0.90
N ILE A 80 10.23 -6.31 -0.37
CA ILE A 80 9.12 -6.85 -1.17
C ILE A 80 8.25 -5.73 -1.76
N LEU A 81 8.08 -5.76 -3.07
CA LEU A 81 6.92 -5.18 -3.71
C LEU A 81 5.75 -6.16 -3.53
N LEU A 82 4.68 -5.74 -2.87
CA LEU A 82 3.57 -6.63 -2.54
C LEU A 82 2.72 -6.95 -3.78
N GLY A 83 1.96 -8.05 -3.73
CA GLY A 83 1.26 -8.65 -4.86
C GLY A 83 0.55 -7.64 -5.76
N THR A 84 -0.37 -6.84 -5.21
CA THR A 84 -1.15 -5.88 -6.00
C THR A 84 -0.26 -4.84 -6.71
N ALA A 85 0.78 -4.34 -6.02
CA ALA A 85 1.70 -3.36 -6.62
C ALA A 85 2.65 -3.99 -7.66
N THR A 86 2.99 -5.28 -7.51
CA THR A 86 3.78 -6.05 -8.50
C THR A 86 2.97 -6.30 -9.75
N GLU A 87 1.71 -6.69 -9.61
CA GLU A 87 0.88 -7.04 -10.76
C GLU A 87 0.54 -5.80 -11.58
N LEU A 88 0.33 -4.67 -10.91
CA LEU A 88 0.21 -3.38 -11.58
C LEU A 88 1.51 -2.98 -12.29
N PHE A 89 2.67 -3.20 -11.66
CA PHE A 89 3.97 -2.96 -12.28
C PHE A 89 4.15 -3.78 -13.55
N ASP A 90 3.90 -5.09 -13.48
CA ASP A 90 4.08 -6.00 -14.62
C ASP A 90 3.07 -5.69 -15.73
N HIS A 91 1.83 -5.36 -15.38
CA HIS A 91 0.84 -4.89 -16.35
C HIS A 91 1.34 -3.65 -17.09
N LEU A 92 1.67 -2.58 -16.37
CA LEU A 92 2.09 -1.31 -16.98
C LEU A 92 3.37 -1.47 -17.80
N LYS A 93 4.36 -2.21 -17.29
CA LYS A 93 5.60 -2.51 -18.00
C LYS A 93 5.38 -3.24 -19.31
N ASN A 94 4.39 -4.13 -19.37
CA ASN A 94 4.09 -4.92 -20.57
C ASN A 94 3.17 -4.18 -21.56
N THR A 95 2.36 -3.23 -21.08
CA THR A 95 1.36 -2.54 -21.91
C THR A 95 1.74 -1.13 -22.31
N ASP A 96 2.67 -0.48 -21.60
CA ASP A 96 3.03 0.91 -21.84
C ASP A 96 4.55 1.09 -21.99
N PRO A 97 5.03 1.52 -23.17
CA PRO A 97 6.47 1.72 -23.40
C PRO A 97 7.05 2.92 -22.63
N ASN A 98 6.21 3.83 -22.13
CA ASN A 98 6.61 5.00 -21.34
C ASN A 98 6.50 4.73 -19.82
N PHE A 99 6.30 3.48 -19.41
CA PHE A 99 6.24 3.12 -18.00
C PHE A 99 7.58 3.36 -17.30
N GLU A 100 7.57 4.19 -16.27
CA GLU A 100 8.72 4.53 -15.44
C GLU A 100 8.39 4.39 -13.94
N PRO A 101 8.95 3.38 -13.25
CA PRO A 101 8.82 3.22 -11.82
C PRO A 101 9.88 4.05 -11.07
N THR A 102 9.45 4.89 -10.13
CA THR A 102 10.33 5.77 -9.34
C THR A 102 10.20 5.47 -7.84
N VAL A 103 11.34 5.36 -7.14
CA VAL A 103 11.34 5.26 -5.67
C VAL A 103 11.33 6.67 -5.08
N VAL A 104 10.18 7.11 -4.58
CA VAL A 104 10.01 8.46 -3.98
C VAL A 104 10.60 8.50 -2.57
N LYS A 105 10.43 7.43 -1.82
CA LYS A 105 11.04 7.25 -0.51
C LYS A 105 11.40 5.80 -0.31
N ALA A 106 12.69 5.52 -0.27
CA ALA A 106 13.17 4.18 0.00
C ALA A 106 12.82 3.71 1.42
N ASN A 107 12.85 2.39 1.58
CA ASN A 107 12.68 1.75 2.87
C ASN A 107 13.88 2.04 3.79
N GLY A 108 13.62 2.21 5.09
CA GLY A 108 14.66 2.31 6.10
C GLY A 108 15.14 0.94 6.59
N MET A 109 16.06 0.93 7.55
CA MET A 109 16.61 -0.30 8.17
C MET A 109 15.54 -1.26 8.68
N THR A 110 14.38 -0.75 9.09
CA THR A 110 13.28 -1.55 9.66
C THR A 110 12.28 -2.07 8.61
N SER A 111 12.49 -1.79 7.31
CA SER A 111 11.61 -2.17 6.19
C SER A 111 10.12 -1.73 6.36
N THR A 112 9.80 -0.84 7.28
CA THR A 112 8.40 -0.61 7.67
C THR A 112 7.57 0.14 6.65
N THR A 113 8.19 0.97 5.81
CA THR A 113 7.46 1.89 4.94
C THR A 113 8.34 2.41 3.81
N PHE A 114 7.85 2.30 2.58
CA PHE A 114 8.43 2.96 1.40
C PHE A 114 7.32 3.58 0.55
N TYR A 115 7.69 4.57 -0.26
CA TYR A 115 6.82 5.23 -1.22
C TYR A 115 7.41 5.09 -2.63
N ILE A 116 6.59 4.73 -3.59
CA ILE A 116 6.96 4.60 -5.00
C ILE A 116 5.92 5.33 -5.85
N SER A 117 6.32 5.70 -7.06
CA SER A 117 5.42 6.26 -8.08
C SER A 117 5.56 5.48 -9.37
N TYR A 118 4.45 5.22 -10.04
CA TYR A 118 4.39 4.63 -11.37
C TYR A 118 3.89 5.69 -12.34
N SER A 119 4.79 6.20 -13.17
CA SER A 119 4.46 7.14 -14.24
C SER A 119 4.33 6.35 -15.55
N TYR A 120 3.34 6.68 -16.37
CA TYR A 120 3.15 6.08 -17.69
C TYR A 120 2.34 7.02 -18.58
N SER A 121 2.04 6.64 -19.83
CA SER A 121 1.50 7.57 -20.83
C SER A 121 0.16 8.23 -20.45
N LYS A 122 -0.60 7.63 -19.54
CA LYS A 122 -1.95 8.06 -19.17
C LYS A 122 -2.04 8.79 -17.82
N GLY A 123 -1.00 8.72 -17.00
CA GLY A 123 -1.03 9.31 -15.67
C GLY A 123 0.05 8.79 -14.73
N GLU A 124 -0.15 9.06 -13.45
CA GLU A 124 0.76 8.72 -12.38
C GLU A 124 0.01 8.04 -11.22
N ILE A 125 0.60 7.01 -10.63
CA ILE A 125 0.04 6.27 -9.50
C ILE A 125 1.05 6.33 -8.36
N PHE A 126 0.68 6.95 -7.24
CA PHE A 126 1.48 6.99 -6.04
C PHE A 126 1.11 5.82 -5.13
N ILE A 127 2.10 5.05 -4.69
CA ILE A 127 1.89 3.87 -3.87
C ILE A 127 2.69 3.98 -2.57
N ILE A 128 2.01 3.79 -1.45
CA ILE A 128 2.62 3.71 -0.13
C ILE A 128 2.49 2.28 0.37
N ARG A 129 3.62 1.61 0.61
CA ARG A 129 3.65 0.39 1.44
C ARG A 129 3.85 0.79 2.89
N SER A 130 3.02 0.31 3.81
CA SER A 130 3.23 0.53 5.24
C SER A 130 2.89 -0.70 6.08
N MET A 131 3.75 -0.98 7.06
CA MET A 131 3.55 -2.06 8.02
C MET A 131 2.49 -1.71 9.05
N SER A 132 1.60 -2.64 9.35
CA SER A 132 0.61 -2.56 10.43
C SER A 132 1.30 -2.32 11.77
N SER A 133 0.88 -1.27 12.50
CA SER A 133 1.52 -0.96 13.78
C SER A 133 1.17 -1.99 14.85
N GLY A 134 2.20 -2.59 15.45
CA GLY A 134 2.08 -3.63 16.47
C GLY A 134 3.30 -4.56 16.54
N LYS A 135 4.15 -4.54 15.51
CA LYS A 135 5.32 -5.41 15.40
C LYS A 135 6.62 -4.63 15.17
N LEU A 136 6.92 -3.68 16.05
CA LEU A 136 8.06 -2.75 15.92
C LEU A 136 9.44 -3.44 16.10
N ILE A 137 9.43 -4.67 16.60
CA ILE A 137 10.59 -5.55 16.70
C ILE A 137 10.18 -6.86 16.04
N LEU A 138 10.34 -6.91 14.72
CA LEU A 138 10.29 -8.17 14.00
C LEU A 138 11.71 -8.56 13.70
N ASP A 139 12.03 -9.82 13.98
CA ASP A 139 13.13 -10.52 13.32
C ASP A 139 13.11 -10.17 11.82
N PRO A 140 14.26 -9.89 11.17
CA PRO A 140 14.35 -9.68 9.71
C PRO A 140 13.48 -10.65 8.89
N LEU A 141 13.30 -11.89 9.34
CA LEU A 141 12.42 -12.89 8.74
C LEU A 141 10.94 -12.52 8.75
N ALA A 142 10.48 -11.88 9.81
CA ALA A 142 9.08 -11.49 10.00
C ALA A 142 8.75 -10.11 9.38
N ALA A 143 9.78 -9.31 9.07
CA ALA A 143 9.67 -8.03 8.38
C ALA A 143 9.18 -8.17 6.92
N GLU A 144 9.08 -9.36 6.35
CA GLU A 144 8.70 -9.56 4.95
C GLU A 144 7.47 -10.49 4.79
N ASN A 145 6.66 -10.65 5.85
CA ASN A 145 5.34 -11.29 5.75
C ASN A 145 4.30 -10.31 5.18
N PRO A 146 3.69 -10.59 4.01
CA PRO A 146 2.80 -9.65 3.33
C PRO A 146 1.57 -9.26 4.16
N LYS A 147 1.08 -10.15 5.04
CA LYS A 147 -0.09 -9.89 5.90
C LYS A 147 0.15 -8.79 6.94
N ASN A 148 1.40 -8.40 7.15
CA ASN A 148 1.77 -7.29 8.04
C ASN A 148 1.74 -5.94 7.33
N TYR A 149 1.35 -5.88 6.05
CA TYR A 149 1.44 -4.67 5.25
C TYR A 149 0.11 -4.33 4.57
N SER A 150 -0.11 -3.02 4.47
CA SER A 150 -1.08 -2.42 3.56
C SER A 150 -0.38 -1.69 2.43
N LEU A 151 -1.07 -1.61 1.29
CA LEU A 151 -0.78 -0.63 0.25
C LEU A 151 -1.85 0.46 0.28
N LEU A 152 -1.43 1.70 0.03
CA LEU A 152 -2.32 2.80 -0.35
C LEU A 152 -1.94 3.25 -1.76
N PHE A 153 -2.94 3.40 -2.61
CA PHE A 153 -2.84 3.92 -3.97
C PHE A 153 -3.53 5.28 -4.04
N ALA A 154 -2.85 6.26 -4.64
CA ALA A 154 -3.42 7.56 -5.00
C ALA A 154 -3.15 7.82 -6.48
N PHE A 155 -4.08 8.49 -7.14
CA PHE A 155 -4.13 8.53 -8.61
C PHE A 155 -4.02 9.97 -9.12
N ASN A 156 -3.24 10.20 -10.16
CA ASN A 156 -3.17 11.47 -10.86
C ASN A 156 -3.35 11.20 -12.36
N PHE A 157 -4.57 11.42 -12.83
CA PHE A 157 -4.99 11.18 -14.22
C PHE A 157 -5.70 12.41 -14.73
N GLU A 158 -5.44 12.76 -15.99
CA GLU A 158 -6.21 13.81 -16.67
C GLU A 158 -7.60 13.31 -17.08
N ASN A 159 -7.72 12.00 -17.31
CA ASN A 159 -8.92 11.37 -17.82
C ASN A 159 -9.47 10.33 -16.82
N GLU A 160 -10.71 10.55 -16.36
CA GLU A 160 -11.43 9.64 -15.47
C GLU A 160 -11.56 8.23 -16.04
N LYS A 161 -11.66 8.05 -17.36
CA LYS A 161 -11.73 6.73 -17.97
C LYS A 161 -10.45 5.93 -17.72
N ASP A 162 -9.28 6.57 -17.80
CA ASP A 162 -8.00 5.91 -17.59
C ASP A 162 -7.77 5.59 -16.11
N LYS A 163 -8.19 6.50 -15.21
CA LYS A 163 -8.25 6.23 -13.77
C LYS A 163 -9.10 4.98 -13.48
N ASN A 164 -10.34 4.96 -13.98
CA ASN A 164 -11.27 3.83 -13.78
C ASN A 164 -10.71 2.50 -14.33
N GLN A 165 -9.92 2.52 -15.40
CA GLN A 165 -9.27 1.30 -15.91
C GLN A 165 -8.30 0.71 -14.88
N ILE A 166 -7.48 1.55 -14.24
CA ILE A 166 -6.54 1.12 -13.20
C ILE A 166 -7.26 0.68 -11.94
N GLU A 167 -8.28 1.41 -11.50
CA GLU A 167 -9.06 1.03 -10.32
C GLU A 167 -9.74 -0.33 -10.52
N ASN A 168 -10.31 -0.56 -11.70
CA ASN A 168 -10.89 -1.86 -12.04
C ASN A 168 -9.81 -2.95 -12.10
N PHE A 169 -8.63 -2.69 -12.63
CA PHE A 169 -7.52 -3.65 -12.59
C PHE A 169 -7.17 -4.05 -11.15
N ILE A 170 -7.02 -3.07 -10.25
CA ILE A 170 -6.71 -3.32 -8.84
C ILE A 170 -7.85 -4.09 -8.18
N LYS A 171 -9.11 -3.69 -8.42
CA LYS A 171 -10.31 -4.36 -7.88
C LYS A 171 -10.42 -5.81 -8.35
N ASP A 172 -10.18 -6.07 -9.62
CA ASP A 172 -10.23 -7.41 -10.19
C ASP A 172 -9.14 -8.30 -9.61
N TYR A 173 -7.91 -7.79 -9.50
CA TYR A 173 -6.81 -8.53 -8.88
C TYR A 173 -7.09 -8.85 -7.40
N THR A 174 -7.52 -7.85 -6.65
CA THR A 174 -7.81 -8.01 -5.22
C THR A 174 -8.95 -8.99 -4.98
N SER A 175 -10.03 -8.91 -5.77
CA SER A 175 -11.14 -9.85 -5.70
C SER A 175 -10.72 -11.30 -6.03
N LYS A 176 -9.88 -11.50 -7.06
CA LYS A 176 -9.39 -12.84 -7.43
C LYS A 176 -8.54 -13.49 -6.34
N ASN A 177 -7.85 -12.67 -5.54
CA ASN A 177 -6.90 -13.12 -4.53
C ASN A 177 -7.43 -13.01 -3.08
N ASN A 178 -8.73 -12.72 -2.90
CA ASN A 178 -9.35 -12.50 -1.59
C ASN A 178 -8.60 -11.45 -0.73
N ILE A 179 -8.13 -10.38 -1.38
CA ILE A 179 -7.49 -9.24 -0.74
C ILE A 179 -8.57 -8.23 -0.35
N GLU A 180 -8.51 -7.72 0.88
CA GLU A 180 -9.40 -6.64 1.32
C GLU A 180 -9.13 -5.37 0.50
N PHE A 181 -10.18 -4.73 0.01
CA PHE A 181 -10.13 -3.57 -0.88
C PHE A 181 -11.07 -2.48 -0.36
N ILE A 182 -10.53 -1.29 -0.13
CA ILE A 182 -11.29 -0.19 0.50
C ILE A 182 -11.01 1.11 -0.24
N VAL A 183 -12.09 1.83 -0.56
CA VAL A 183 -12.02 3.19 -1.10
C VAL A 183 -12.28 4.17 0.03
N THR A 184 -11.42 5.19 0.15
CA THR A 184 -11.53 6.24 1.18
C THR A 184 -11.14 7.59 0.59
N THR A 185 -11.58 8.67 1.24
CA THR A 185 -11.17 10.03 0.92
C THR A 185 -10.39 10.67 2.08
N LYS A 186 -9.73 11.80 1.81
CA LYS A 186 -8.93 12.57 2.77
C LYS A 186 -9.73 13.30 3.85
#